data_AF-Q13QN3-F1
#
_entry.id   AF-Q13QN3-F1
#
_cell.length_a   1.000
_cell.length_b   1.000
_cell.length_c   1.000
_cell.angle_alpha   90.00
_cell.angle_beta   90.00
_cell.angle_gamma   90.00
#
_symmetry.space_group_name_H-M   'P 1'
#
loop_
_entity.id
_entity.type
_entity.pdbx_description
1 polymer ?
#
loop_
_entity_poly.entity_id
_entity_poly.type
_entity_poly.pdbx_seq_one_letter_code
_entity_poly.pdbx_strand_id
1 'polypeptide(L)'
;MVPSFTLRRARRRARHAIRALLLSTGLAAALPAAAADTALGGADDTSTTGSPAAATTAAGAAAASCARPAIMFNRWQENWSVLANPCVPKKPFDSLKYIPLFGNPDAYISLGMVLRERLEINDAPLFGLGAQHDDTYLLQRLEVHADVRLGPHVQIFTQFEDAQPYGKDVVTPVDKNPLDLRQAFVAITEPLGPGTVKFRVGRQEMAFDLQRFVSVRDGPNVRQAFDAIWADYETGPWRWIAYATQPVQYRDNSDFDDVSNRDLTFSGVRVERKNVGPGDLSAYYSRYNRSNAKFLDASGDEHRDVFDARYAGNVAPIDWDVEAMYQSGHVGNKTIGAWAVGSLAGYTLASLPWTPRLGIQIDAASGDSHPGDGRIGTFNPLFPNGYYFALAGYTGYTNLVHVKPTLILKPSSKLTLLAGVGLQWRQTTADAVYGQGSAVVPGTAGHGSPWTGFYTQLRADYAVTANLAAALEAVHFQVGPSLRDLGARNADYVGAELKFGW
;
A
#
# COMPACT_ATOMS: atom_id res chain seq x y z
N MET A 1 -77.43 9.25 -21.88
CA MET A 1 -78.53 10.04 -21.29
C MET A 1 -77.90 11.22 -20.57
N VAL A 2 -78.19 12.44 -21.03
CA VAL A 2 -77.76 13.74 -20.48
C VAL A 2 -78.79 14.16 -19.41
N PRO A 3 -78.42 14.94 -18.37
CA PRO A 3 -78.63 16.41 -18.39
C PRO A 3 -77.37 17.20 -17.93
N SER A 4 -76.86 18.23 -18.64
CA SER A 4 -77.33 19.64 -18.75
C SER A 4 -76.96 20.50 -17.52
N PHE A 5 -75.80 21.20 -17.49
CA PHE A 5 -75.53 22.62 -17.86
C PHE A 5 -76.35 23.71 -17.13
N THR A 6 -75.73 24.66 -16.40
CA THR A 6 -75.38 26.04 -16.88
C THR A 6 -74.55 26.81 -15.80
N LEU A 7 -73.33 27.32 -16.08
CA LEU A 7 -72.92 28.73 -16.45
C LEU A 7 -73.13 29.79 -15.32
N ARG A 8 -72.18 30.64 -14.87
CA ARG A 8 -71.31 31.60 -15.62
C ARG A 8 -70.34 32.41 -14.70
N ARG A 9 -69.10 32.64 -15.18
CA ARG A 9 -68.27 33.91 -15.24
C ARG A 9 -67.97 34.75 -13.96
N ALA A 10 -66.83 35.46 -13.77
CA ALA A 10 -65.63 35.77 -14.56
C ALA A 10 -64.55 36.58 -13.76
N ARG A 11 -63.27 36.32 -14.07
CA ARG A 11 -62.09 37.22 -14.30
C ARG A 11 -61.70 38.35 -13.30
N ARG A 12 -60.41 38.36 -12.89
CA ARG A 12 -59.30 39.32 -13.26
C ARG A 12 -58.01 38.94 -12.50
N ARG A 13 -56.87 38.64 -13.18
CA ARG A 13 -55.64 39.48 -13.41
C ARG A 13 -55.07 40.07 -12.10
N ALA A 14 -53.77 40.02 -11.74
CA ALA A 14 -52.55 40.19 -12.53
C ALA A 14 -51.25 39.90 -11.71
N ARG A 15 -50.17 39.49 -12.42
CA ARG A 15 -48.73 39.87 -12.30
C ARG A 15 -48.00 39.66 -10.95
N HIS A 16 -46.87 38.94 -10.97
CA HIS A 16 -45.51 39.51 -10.99
C HIS A 16 -44.47 38.44 -11.36
N ALA A 17 -43.49 38.85 -12.17
CA ALA A 17 -42.37 38.08 -12.65
C ALA A 17 -41.17 38.28 -11.72
N ILE A 18 -40.39 37.23 -11.46
CA ILE A 18 -38.97 37.36 -11.12
C ILE A 18 -38.20 36.28 -11.89
N ARG A 19 -37.36 36.76 -12.82
CA ARG A 19 -36.22 36.03 -13.38
C ARG A 19 -35.16 35.95 -12.29
N ALA A 20 -34.60 34.77 -12.05
CA ALA A 20 -33.28 34.62 -11.47
C ALA A 20 -32.54 33.53 -12.23
N LEU A 21 -31.71 34.00 -13.17
CA LEU A 21 -30.65 33.28 -13.84
C LEU A 21 -29.52 33.12 -12.81
N LEU A 22 -29.18 31.90 -12.41
CA LEU A 22 -27.94 31.64 -11.68
C LEU A 22 -27.10 30.67 -12.50
N LEU A 23 -26.08 31.24 -13.14
CA LEU A 23 -24.92 30.54 -13.65
C LEU A 23 -24.25 29.83 -12.47
N SER A 24 -24.30 28.50 -12.42
CA SER A 24 -23.38 27.71 -11.61
C SER A 24 -22.09 27.56 -12.39
N THR A 25 -21.20 28.53 -12.24
CA THR A 25 -19.79 28.38 -12.61
C THR A 25 -19.17 27.27 -11.76
N GLY A 26 -18.58 26.30 -12.44
CA GLY A 26 -17.86 25.21 -11.82
C GLY A 26 -16.67 25.72 -11.02
N LEU A 27 -16.71 25.52 -9.71
CA LEU A 27 -15.52 25.42 -8.87
C LEU A 27 -15.29 23.93 -8.62
N ALA A 28 -14.44 23.32 -9.45
CA ALA A 28 -13.79 22.07 -9.10
C ALA A 28 -12.81 22.36 -7.95
N ALA A 29 -13.30 22.30 -6.71
CA ALA A 29 -12.43 22.23 -5.55
C ALA A 29 -11.73 20.87 -5.59
N ALA A 30 -10.44 20.88 -5.96
CA ALA A 30 -9.56 19.74 -5.81
C ALA A 30 -9.54 19.34 -4.32
N LEU A 31 -10.25 18.28 -3.98
CA LEU A 31 -10.23 17.67 -2.65
C LEU A 31 -8.98 16.77 -2.58
N PRO A 32 -8.19 16.83 -1.49
CA PRO A 32 -7.03 15.96 -1.35
C PRO A 32 -7.50 14.53 -1.11
N ALA A 33 -7.12 13.62 -2.01
CA ALA A 33 -7.47 12.20 -2.00
C ALA A 33 -6.61 11.36 -1.02
N ALA A 34 -5.97 11.95 -0.03
CA ALA A 34 -4.96 11.27 0.81
C ALA A 34 -5.53 10.30 1.87
N ALA A 35 -6.86 10.17 2.02
CA ALA A 35 -7.50 9.30 3.01
C ALA A 35 -8.20 8.06 2.42
N ALA A 36 -8.13 7.88 1.09
CA ALA A 36 -8.75 6.73 0.42
C ALA A 36 -7.78 5.55 0.25
N ASP A 37 -6.47 5.82 0.21
CA ASP A 37 -5.45 4.83 -0.12
C ASP A 37 -5.22 3.82 1.02
N THR A 38 -5.38 4.25 2.29
CA THR A 38 -5.18 3.38 3.45
C THR A 38 -6.25 2.31 3.64
N ALA A 39 -7.49 2.54 3.16
CA ALA A 39 -8.60 1.59 3.33
C ALA A 39 -8.50 0.37 2.38
N LEU A 40 -7.79 0.49 1.26
CA LEU A 40 -7.59 -0.60 0.30
C LEU A 40 -6.17 -1.19 0.32
N GLY A 41 -5.35 -0.81 1.30
CA GLY A 41 -3.96 -1.29 1.40
C GLY A 41 -3.06 -0.82 0.25
N GLY A 42 -3.49 0.17 -0.53
CA GLY A 42 -2.65 0.82 -1.53
C GLY A 42 -1.83 1.90 -0.86
N ALA A 43 -0.51 1.89 -1.02
CA ALA A 43 0.16 3.17 -1.14
C ALA A 43 0.24 3.42 -2.64
N ASP A 44 -0.79 4.07 -3.18
CA ASP A 44 -0.76 4.62 -4.54
C ASP A 44 0.20 5.83 -4.55
N ASP A 45 1.49 5.59 -4.31
CA ASP A 45 2.55 6.60 -4.35
C ASP A 45 3.70 6.19 -5.31
N THR A 46 3.47 5.19 -6.16
CA THR A 46 4.32 4.91 -7.34
C THR A 46 3.63 5.09 -8.70
N SER A 47 2.31 5.27 -8.74
CA SER A 47 1.59 5.64 -9.96
C SER A 47 0.73 6.87 -9.71
N THR A 48 1.15 8.01 -10.28
CA THR A 48 0.30 9.21 -10.40
C THR A 48 -0.98 8.87 -11.17
N THR A 49 -2.04 8.44 -10.48
CA THR A 49 -3.41 8.28 -11.01
C THR A 49 -4.16 9.59 -10.79
N GLY A 50 -3.67 10.63 -11.45
CA GLY A 50 -4.32 11.92 -11.55
C GLY A 50 -4.06 12.48 -12.93
N SER A 51 -5.10 12.55 -13.76
CA SER A 51 -5.06 13.17 -15.08
C SER A 51 -4.44 14.57 -14.98
N PRO A 52 -3.25 14.86 -15.55
CA PRO A 52 -2.86 16.22 -15.80
C PRO A 52 -3.48 16.59 -17.15
N ALA A 53 -4.44 17.50 -17.11
CA ALA A 53 -4.72 18.30 -18.28
C ALA A 53 -3.39 18.89 -18.77
N ALA A 54 -2.96 18.48 -19.97
CA ALA A 54 -1.93 19.08 -20.81
C ALA A 54 -0.82 19.85 -20.06
N ALA A 55 0.22 19.15 -19.59
CA ALA A 55 1.51 19.78 -19.34
C ALA A 55 2.32 19.79 -20.64
N THR A 56 2.00 20.75 -21.49
CA THR A 56 2.88 21.21 -22.57
C THR A 56 4.21 21.67 -21.97
N THR A 57 5.30 21.35 -22.64
CA THR A 57 6.64 21.94 -22.50
C THR A 57 6.66 23.34 -21.87
N ALA A 58 7.31 23.50 -20.72
CA ALA A 58 7.74 24.81 -20.25
C ALA A 58 8.99 24.69 -19.35
N ALA A 59 10.16 24.80 -19.99
CA ALA A 59 11.24 25.55 -19.38
C ALA A 59 10.74 26.99 -19.25
N GLY A 60 10.25 27.37 -18.07
CA GLY A 60 9.68 28.70 -17.83
C GLY A 60 8.86 28.74 -16.55
N ALA A 61 9.42 29.37 -15.52
CA ALA A 61 8.79 29.87 -14.29
C ALA A 61 7.55 29.09 -13.80
N ALA A 62 7.74 28.21 -12.81
CA ALA A 62 6.66 27.68 -12.00
C ALA A 62 5.77 28.83 -11.54
N ALA A 63 4.51 28.86 -11.98
CA ALA A 63 3.48 29.63 -11.28
C ALA A 63 3.38 29.01 -9.87
N ALA A 64 4.09 29.60 -8.92
CA ALA A 64 4.28 29.06 -7.60
C ALA A 64 2.92 29.03 -6.87
N SER A 65 2.30 27.85 -6.83
CA SER A 65 1.13 27.58 -5.99
C SER A 65 1.41 28.06 -4.57
N CYS A 66 0.47 28.75 -3.95
CA CYS A 66 0.56 29.14 -2.53
C CYS A 66 0.12 28.00 -1.58
N ALA A 67 -0.15 26.80 -2.12
CA ALA A 67 -0.59 25.65 -1.34
C ALA A 67 0.60 24.90 -0.74
N ARG A 68 0.48 24.53 0.54
CA ARG A 68 1.45 23.65 1.21
C ARG A 68 1.31 22.22 0.66
N PRO A 69 2.42 21.48 0.45
CA PRO A 69 2.38 20.05 0.21
C PRO A 69 1.59 19.34 1.31
N ALA A 70 0.87 18.29 0.93
CA ALA A 70 0.37 17.33 1.91
C ALA A 70 1.54 16.46 2.41
N ILE A 71 1.35 15.91 3.61
CA ILE A 71 2.25 15.00 4.31
C ILE A 71 2.22 13.64 3.58
N MET A 72 3.23 13.32 2.75
CA MET A 72 3.23 12.21 1.76
C MET A 72 3.74 10.89 2.34
N PHE A 73 3.21 9.71 1.98
CA PHE A 73 3.65 8.43 2.56
C PHE A 73 5.19 8.30 2.65
N ASN A 74 5.87 8.64 1.56
CA ASN A 74 7.30 8.82 1.52
C ASN A 74 7.68 10.30 1.66
N ARG A 75 8.39 10.64 2.75
CA ARG A 75 8.78 12.03 3.05
C ARG A 75 9.67 12.66 1.98
N TRP A 76 10.50 11.86 1.33
CA TRP A 76 11.39 12.32 0.25
C TRP A 76 10.65 12.76 -1.03
N GLN A 77 9.35 12.47 -1.18
CA GLN A 77 8.54 12.95 -2.30
C GLN A 77 8.01 14.38 -2.08
N GLU A 78 8.07 14.89 -0.85
CA GLU A 78 7.57 16.22 -0.52
C GLU A 78 8.46 17.32 -1.08
N ASN A 79 7.87 18.36 -1.68
CA ASN A 79 8.60 19.53 -2.14
C ASN A 79 8.21 20.79 -1.36
N TRP A 80 9.07 21.18 -0.41
CA TRP A 80 8.86 22.32 0.47
C TRP A 80 9.42 23.65 -0.03
N SER A 81 9.88 23.73 -1.30
CA SER A 81 10.35 25.00 -1.89
C SER A 81 9.25 26.08 -1.90
N VAL A 82 7.98 25.69 -1.80
CA VAL A 82 6.85 26.61 -1.65
C VAL A 82 7.00 27.56 -0.46
N LEU A 83 7.72 27.16 0.60
CA LEU A 83 7.95 28.01 1.77
C LEU A 83 8.88 29.20 1.50
N ALA A 84 9.57 29.21 0.35
CA ALA A 84 10.27 30.38 -0.16
C ALA A 84 9.31 31.49 -0.61
N ASN A 85 8.09 31.14 -1.00
CA ASN A 85 7.12 32.08 -1.56
C ASN A 85 6.46 32.93 -0.44
N PRO A 86 6.53 34.28 -0.49
CA PRO A 86 5.91 35.16 0.50
C PRO A 86 4.39 34.99 0.66
N CYS A 87 3.69 34.45 -0.35
CA CYS A 87 2.25 34.22 -0.25
C CYS A 87 1.87 33.04 0.67
N VAL A 88 2.82 32.18 1.06
CA VAL A 88 2.56 31.07 1.98
C VAL A 88 2.64 31.59 3.42
N PRO A 89 1.53 31.61 4.18
CA PRO A 89 1.55 32.09 5.56
C PRO A 89 2.49 31.24 6.40
N LYS A 90 3.46 31.86 7.09
CA LYS A 90 4.42 31.16 7.93
C LYS A 90 3.73 30.50 9.13
N LYS A 91 4.19 29.30 9.48
CA LYS A 91 3.76 28.51 10.64
C LYS A 91 4.97 28.21 11.54
N PRO A 92 4.74 27.88 12.84
CA PRO A 92 5.80 27.40 13.72
C PRO A 92 6.60 26.28 13.06
N PHE A 93 7.93 26.31 13.23
CA PHE A 93 8.90 25.35 12.68
C PHE A 93 9.08 25.34 11.15
N ASP A 94 8.43 26.22 10.38
CA ASP A 94 8.70 26.35 8.94
C ASP A 94 10.18 26.66 8.64
N SER A 95 10.89 27.33 9.56
CA SER A 95 12.33 27.61 9.45
C SER A 95 13.20 26.36 9.52
N LEU A 96 12.67 25.24 10.03
CA LEU A 96 13.31 23.92 10.01
C LEU A 96 12.85 23.10 8.80
N LYS A 97 11.61 23.31 8.35
CA LYS A 97 11.04 22.65 7.16
C LYS A 97 11.60 23.20 5.85
N TYR A 98 12.10 24.43 5.86
CA TYR A 98 12.79 25.06 4.73
C TYR A 98 13.94 25.94 5.21
N ILE A 99 15.17 25.45 5.02
CA ILE A 99 16.43 26.15 5.30
C ILE A 99 17.08 26.45 3.94
N PRO A 100 17.05 27.69 3.43
CA PRO A 100 17.58 27.99 2.10
C PRO A 100 19.10 27.80 2.05
N LEU A 101 19.58 27.28 0.93
CA LEU A 101 21.00 27.11 0.62
C LEU A 101 21.42 28.04 -0.51
N PHE A 102 22.60 28.64 -0.37
CA PHE A 102 23.27 29.42 -1.44
C PHE A 102 22.44 30.59 -2.02
N GLY A 103 21.42 31.07 -1.31
CA GLY A 103 20.51 32.11 -1.82
C GLY A 103 19.62 31.67 -2.98
N ASN A 104 19.54 30.36 -3.28
CA ASN A 104 18.70 29.80 -4.33
C ASN A 104 17.40 29.24 -3.71
N PRO A 105 16.21 29.69 -4.15
CA PRO A 105 14.94 29.21 -3.58
C PRO A 105 14.70 27.71 -3.76
N ASP A 106 15.29 27.10 -4.79
CA ASP A 106 15.17 25.68 -5.11
C ASP A 106 16.29 24.83 -4.48
N ALA A 107 17.23 25.45 -3.76
CA ALA A 107 18.23 24.74 -2.97
C ALA A 107 17.93 24.92 -1.48
N TYR A 108 17.64 23.83 -0.77
CA TYR A 108 17.24 23.90 0.63
C TYR A 108 17.49 22.61 1.39
N ILE A 109 17.50 22.70 2.72
CA ILE A 109 17.36 21.57 3.63
C ILE A 109 15.95 21.59 4.21
N SER A 110 15.27 20.44 4.21
CA SER A 110 14.02 20.22 4.93
C SER A 110 14.24 19.19 6.02
N LEU A 111 13.83 19.50 7.24
CA LEU A 111 13.81 18.57 8.35
C LEU A 111 12.38 18.13 8.63
N GLY A 112 12.19 16.88 9.04
CA GLY A 112 10.88 16.40 9.41
C GLY A 112 10.91 15.17 10.30
N MET A 113 9.72 14.78 10.74
CA MET A 113 9.57 13.59 11.58
C MET A 113 8.25 12.86 11.32
N VAL A 114 8.23 11.58 11.64
CA VAL A 114 7.02 10.76 11.73
C VAL A 114 7.03 10.08 13.10
N LEU A 115 5.93 10.15 13.82
CA LEU A 115 5.68 9.33 15.00
C LEU A 115 4.43 8.50 14.74
N ARG A 116 4.55 7.19 14.85
CA ARG A 116 3.43 6.26 14.77
C ARG A 116 3.33 5.49 16.07
N GLU A 117 2.15 5.53 16.67
CA GLU A 117 1.79 4.71 17.82
C GLU A 117 0.67 3.77 17.39
N ARG A 118 0.82 2.47 17.58
CA ARG A 118 -0.22 1.49 17.27
C ARG A 118 -0.40 0.47 18.39
N LEU A 119 -1.56 0.50 19.01
CA LEU A 119 -2.00 -0.56 19.91
C LEU A 119 -2.53 -1.73 19.08
N GLU A 120 -2.07 -2.93 19.37
CA GLU A 120 -2.61 -4.17 18.80
C GLU A 120 -3.07 -5.11 19.91
N ILE A 121 -4.22 -5.74 19.67
CA ILE A 121 -4.78 -6.81 20.48
C ILE A 121 -5.04 -7.97 19.52
N ASN A 122 -4.49 -9.15 19.81
CA ASN A 122 -4.74 -10.37 19.03
C ASN A 122 -4.91 -11.53 20.01
N ASP A 123 -6.06 -12.20 20.01
CA ASP A 123 -6.37 -13.22 21.02
C ASP A 123 -6.04 -14.66 20.60
N ALA A 124 -5.72 -14.89 19.32
CA ALA A 124 -5.43 -16.20 18.78
C ALA A 124 -4.56 -16.11 17.51
N PRO A 125 -3.29 -15.70 17.62
CA PRO A 125 -2.36 -15.77 16.50
C PRO A 125 -2.32 -17.19 15.92
N LEU A 126 -2.37 -17.31 14.59
CA LEU A 126 -2.50 -18.59 13.88
C LEU A 126 -3.63 -19.48 14.43
N PHE A 127 -4.73 -18.85 14.83
CA PHE A 127 -5.94 -19.50 15.35
C PHE A 127 -5.73 -20.31 16.65
N GLY A 128 -4.65 -19.99 17.39
CA GLY A 128 -4.27 -20.69 18.62
C GLY A 128 -3.56 -22.03 18.40
N LEU A 129 -3.16 -22.34 17.16
CA LEU A 129 -2.39 -23.55 16.82
C LEU A 129 -0.87 -23.33 16.84
N GLY A 130 -0.41 -22.08 16.88
CA GLY A 130 1.01 -21.71 16.95
C GLY A 130 1.57 -21.72 18.37
N ALA A 131 2.86 -21.37 18.49
CA ALA A 131 3.52 -21.19 19.80
C ALA A 131 3.16 -19.86 20.50
N GLN A 132 2.57 -18.92 19.76
CA GLN A 132 2.17 -17.60 20.25
C GLN A 132 0.82 -17.67 20.96
N HIS A 133 0.67 -16.87 22.02
CA HIS A 133 -0.56 -16.74 22.79
C HIS A 133 -1.26 -15.42 22.47
N ASP A 134 -2.39 -15.17 23.14
CA ASP A 134 -3.03 -13.87 23.12
C ASP A 134 -2.08 -12.78 23.62
N ASP A 135 -2.08 -11.63 22.96
CA ASP A 135 -1.15 -10.54 23.26
C ASP A 135 -1.83 -9.17 23.07
N THR A 136 -1.39 -8.20 23.86
CA THR A 136 -1.78 -6.79 23.76
C THR A 136 -0.54 -5.92 23.94
N TYR A 137 -0.16 -5.21 22.89
CA TYR A 137 1.10 -4.47 22.86
C TYR A 137 1.01 -3.16 22.09
N LEU A 138 1.96 -2.27 22.37
CA LEU A 138 2.11 -0.99 21.69
C LEU A 138 3.32 -1.02 20.77
N LEU A 139 3.10 -0.75 19.48
CA LEU A 139 4.14 -0.53 18.50
C LEU A 139 4.38 0.98 18.35
N GLN A 140 5.55 1.45 18.77
CA GLN A 140 6.03 2.79 18.50
C GLN A 140 6.99 2.76 17.31
N ARG A 141 6.88 3.72 16.40
CA ARG A 141 7.89 4.02 15.38
C ARG A 141 8.12 5.52 15.30
N LEU A 142 9.34 5.94 15.61
CA LEU A 142 9.82 7.30 15.44
C LEU A 142 10.80 7.34 14.27
N GLU A 143 10.50 8.16 13.28
CA GLU A 143 11.41 8.44 12.17
C GLU A 143 11.74 9.92 12.14
N VAL A 144 13.01 10.27 11.98
CA VAL A 144 13.46 11.66 11.78
C VAL A 144 14.29 11.73 10.51
N HIS A 145 14.13 12.80 9.72
CA HIS A 145 14.78 12.90 8.41
C HIS A 145 15.29 14.29 8.08
N ALA A 146 16.25 14.30 7.17
CA ALA A 146 16.73 15.48 6.45
C ALA A 146 16.65 15.22 4.94
N ASP A 147 16.07 16.16 4.20
CA ASP A 147 15.99 16.20 2.74
C ASP A 147 16.77 17.41 2.24
N VAL A 148 17.92 17.19 1.61
CA VAL A 148 18.70 18.24 0.97
C VAL A 148 18.38 18.25 -0.52
N ARG A 149 17.85 19.36 -1.01
CA ARG A 149 17.58 19.58 -2.43
C ARG A 149 18.55 20.61 -2.99
N LEU A 150 19.12 20.32 -4.15
CA LEU A 150 20.04 21.20 -4.86
C LEU A 150 19.45 21.49 -6.25
N GLY A 151 18.55 22.47 -6.30
CA GLY A 151 17.79 22.76 -7.51
C GLY A 151 16.85 21.61 -7.88
N PRO A 152 16.44 21.50 -9.16
CA PRO A 152 15.57 20.41 -9.62
C PRO A 152 16.31 19.09 -9.86
N HIS A 153 17.64 19.05 -9.71
CA HIS A 153 18.49 17.99 -10.22
C HIS A 153 18.88 16.96 -9.18
N VAL A 154 19.36 17.40 -8.01
CA VAL A 154 19.96 16.51 -7.02
C VAL A 154 19.19 16.56 -5.71
N GLN A 155 18.90 15.39 -5.17
CA GLN A 155 18.30 15.19 -3.86
C GLN A 155 19.20 14.27 -3.03
N ILE A 156 19.41 14.60 -1.77
CA ILE A 156 20.08 13.75 -0.79
C ILE A 156 19.11 13.60 0.38
N PHE A 157 18.63 12.38 0.62
CA PHE A 157 17.67 12.10 1.68
C PHE A 157 18.31 11.18 2.71
N THR A 158 18.11 11.47 3.99
CA THR A 158 18.57 10.64 5.10
C THR A 158 17.48 10.57 6.17
N GLN A 159 17.18 9.37 6.64
CA GLN A 159 16.16 9.09 7.64
C GLN A 159 16.68 8.06 8.63
N PHE A 160 16.61 8.40 9.91
CA PHE A 160 16.84 7.49 11.03
C PHE A 160 15.51 7.02 11.58
N GLU A 161 15.49 5.82 12.14
CA GLU A 161 14.33 5.21 12.76
C GLU A 161 14.68 4.63 14.14
N ASP A 162 13.73 4.69 15.05
CA ASP A 162 13.64 3.87 16.26
C ASP A 162 12.25 3.23 16.31
N ALA A 163 12.19 1.89 16.34
CA ALA A 163 10.96 1.11 16.33
C ALA A 163 10.93 0.15 17.52
N GLN A 164 9.95 0.34 18.42
CA GLN A 164 9.87 -0.36 19.71
C GLN A 164 8.50 -1.05 19.91
N PRO A 165 8.47 -2.35 20.25
CA PRO A 165 7.25 -3.09 20.56
C PRO A 165 7.03 -3.25 22.07
N TYR A 166 6.55 -2.20 22.73
CA TYR A 166 6.34 -2.21 24.18
C TYR A 166 5.26 -3.21 24.60
N GLY A 167 5.62 -4.09 25.54
CA GLY A 167 4.70 -5.07 26.12
C GLY A 167 4.42 -6.30 25.25
N LYS A 168 5.08 -6.43 24.08
CA LYS A 168 4.92 -7.59 23.20
C LYS A 168 5.67 -8.80 23.76
N ASP A 169 5.00 -9.95 23.81
CA ASP A 169 5.56 -11.17 24.43
C ASP A 169 6.66 -11.81 23.58
N VAL A 170 6.41 -11.93 22.27
CA VAL A 170 7.41 -12.44 21.33
C VAL A 170 7.73 -11.41 20.27
N VAL A 171 8.93 -10.86 20.40
CA VAL A 171 9.49 -9.85 19.53
C VAL A 171 10.29 -10.50 18.42
N THR A 172 10.10 -10.01 17.20
CA THR A 172 10.89 -10.39 16.03
C THR A 172 11.45 -9.14 15.32
N PRO A 173 12.40 -9.28 14.38
CA PRO A 173 12.98 -8.12 13.67
C PRO A 173 12.00 -7.31 12.80
N VAL A 174 10.74 -7.74 12.66
CA VAL A 174 9.69 -6.94 11.99
C VAL A 174 8.94 -6.04 12.97
N ASP A 175 9.14 -6.25 14.27
CA ASP A 175 8.50 -5.54 15.39
C ASP A 175 9.43 -4.51 16.03
N LYS A 176 10.73 -4.82 16.07
CA LYS A 176 11.76 -4.02 16.72
C LYS A 176 12.90 -3.71 15.77
N ASN A 177 13.29 -2.45 15.73
CA ASN A 177 14.58 -2.00 15.22
C ASN A 177 15.07 -0.91 16.18
N PRO A 178 16.16 -1.11 16.93
CA PRO A 178 16.81 -0.04 17.68
C PRO A 178 17.21 1.14 16.78
N LEU A 179 17.94 2.12 17.29
CA LEU A 179 18.31 3.28 16.47
C LEU A 179 19.12 2.83 15.24
N ASP A 180 18.55 2.99 14.03
CA ASP A 180 19.20 2.59 12.77
C ASP A 180 18.88 3.56 11.62
N LEU A 181 19.57 3.38 10.50
CA LEU A 181 19.40 4.09 9.24
C LEU A 181 18.31 3.41 8.40
N ARG A 182 17.12 4.02 8.37
CA ARG A 182 15.98 3.56 7.56
C ARG A 182 16.15 3.86 6.08
N GLN A 183 16.55 5.08 5.72
CA GLN A 183 16.82 5.48 4.34
C GLN A 183 18.03 6.41 4.28
N ALA A 184 18.87 6.24 3.27
CA ALA A 184 19.96 7.15 2.94
C ALA A 184 20.31 6.99 1.47
N PHE A 185 19.94 7.97 0.64
CA PHE A 185 20.18 7.89 -0.78
C PHE A 185 20.50 9.25 -1.41
N VAL A 186 21.13 9.18 -2.58
CA VAL A 186 21.25 10.29 -3.51
C VAL A 186 20.40 9.99 -4.72
N ALA A 187 19.57 10.94 -5.13
CA ALA A 187 18.78 10.88 -6.35
C ALA A 187 19.15 12.02 -7.32
N ILE A 188 19.19 11.70 -8.60
CA ILE A 188 19.51 12.60 -9.70
C ILE A 188 18.38 12.54 -10.72
N THR A 189 17.85 13.69 -11.12
CA THR A 189 16.82 13.82 -12.16
C THR A 189 17.32 14.74 -13.25
N GLU A 190 17.44 14.24 -14.47
CA GLU A 190 17.93 15.02 -15.61
C GLU A 190 17.07 14.80 -16.86
N PRO A 191 16.86 15.84 -17.69
CA PRO A 191 16.28 15.65 -19.01
C PRO A 191 17.24 14.84 -19.90
N LEU A 192 16.70 13.89 -20.66
CA LEU A 192 17.44 13.11 -21.66
C LEU A 192 16.61 13.00 -22.93
N GLY A 193 16.97 13.79 -23.95
CA GLY A 193 16.22 13.84 -25.20
C GLY A 193 14.75 14.25 -24.97
N PRO A 194 13.77 13.47 -25.44
CA PRO A 194 12.35 13.77 -25.21
C PRO A 194 11.83 13.36 -23.82
N GLY A 195 12.66 12.71 -23.00
CA GLY A 195 12.27 12.14 -21.71
C GLY A 195 13.06 12.69 -20.52
N THR A 196 12.86 12.05 -19.38
CA THR A 196 13.57 12.35 -18.11
C THR A 196 14.16 11.06 -17.56
N VAL A 197 15.44 11.10 -17.18
CA VAL A 197 16.09 10.02 -16.43
C VAL A 197 16.08 10.37 -14.95
N LYS A 198 15.73 9.39 -14.13
CA LYS A 198 15.85 9.43 -12.68
C LYS A 198 16.79 8.31 -12.26
N PHE A 199 17.79 8.63 -11.47
CA PHE A 199 18.74 7.67 -10.91
C PHE A 199 18.77 7.84 -9.40
N ARG A 200 18.71 6.75 -8.64
CA ARG A 200 18.77 6.75 -7.18
C ARG A 200 19.67 5.64 -6.68
N VAL A 201 20.60 5.98 -5.80
CA VAL A 201 21.55 5.03 -5.20
C VAL A 201 21.61 5.21 -3.69
N GLY A 202 21.61 4.08 -2.97
CA GLY A 202 21.66 4.02 -1.51
C GLY A 202 20.51 3.23 -0.92
N ARG A 203 20.38 3.27 0.40
CA ARG A 203 19.31 2.64 1.17
C ARG A 203 18.00 3.38 0.93
N GLN A 204 17.00 2.70 0.42
CA GLN A 204 15.74 3.32 -0.01
C GLN A 204 14.57 2.36 0.17
N GLU A 205 13.37 2.91 0.32
CA GLU A 205 12.15 2.13 0.20
C GLU A 205 11.74 2.00 -1.28
N MET A 206 11.17 0.84 -1.61
CA MET A 206 10.55 0.58 -2.91
C MET A 206 9.26 -0.22 -2.74
N ALA A 207 8.30 0.08 -3.59
CA ALA A 207 7.00 -0.56 -3.65
C ALA A 207 6.52 -0.54 -5.10
N PHE A 208 5.73 -1.54 -5.49
CA PHE A 208 5.04 -1.53 -6.77
C PHE A 208 3.54 -1.61 -6.54
N ASP A 209 2.80 -0.80 -7.30
CA ASP A 209 1.35 -0.91 -7.44
C ASP A 209 0.60 -0.97 -6.09
N LEU A 210 -0.36 -1.87 -5.94
CA LEU A 210 -1.08 -2.12 -4.68
C LEU A 210 -0.27 -2.90 -3.65
N GLN A 211 1.04 -3.06 -3.89
CA GLN A 211 1.98 -3.64 -2.95
C GLN A 211 1.66 -5.10 -2.57
N ARG A 212 1.05 -5.85 -3.50
CA ARG A 212 0.73 -7.27 -3.28
C ARG A 212 1.99 -8.10 -3.07
N PHE A 213 3.00 -7.88 -3.90
CA PHE A 213 4.21 -8.71 -3.93
C PHE A 213 5.50 -7.93 -3.63
N VAL A 214 5.52 -6.62 -3.91
CA VAL A 214 6.65 -5.73 -3.60
C VAL A 214 6.13 -4.53 -2.83
N SER A 215 6.39 -4.50 -1.53
CA SER A 215 5.90 -3.48 -0.61
C SER A 215 7.00 -2.94 0.28
N VAL A 216 6.73 -1.76 0.82
CA VAL A 216 7.48 -1.20 1.97
C VAL A 216 7.08 -1.85 3.29
N ARG A 217 6.13 -2.80 3.30
CA ARG A 217 5.64 -3.50 4.48
C ARG A 217 5.23 -2.55 5.62
N ASP A 218 4.36 -1.57 5.36
CA ASP A 218 3.93 -0.63 6.43
C ASP A 218 3.10 -1.31 7.54
N GLY A 219 2.61 -2.54 7.27
CA GLY A 219 1.87 -3.38 8.21
C GLY A 219 2.66 -3.64 9.49
N PRO A 220 3.79 -4.36 9.44
CA PRO A 220 4.71 -4.50 10.57
C PRO A 220 5.19 -3.18 11.19
N ASN A 221 5.90 -3.27 12.33
CA ASN A 221 6.49 -2.08 12.92
C ASN A 221 7.63 -1.54 12.05
N VAL A 222 8.52 -2.44 11.63
CA VAL A 222 9.71 -2.13 10.84
C VAL A 222 9.38 -2.28 9.35
N ARG A 223 9.57 -1.20 8.57
CA ARG A 223 9.35 -1.19 7.11
C ARG A 223 10.42 -1.95 6.35
N GLN A 224 10.17 -2.32 5.10
CA GLN A 224 11.18 -2.91 4.21
C GLN A 224 11.93 -1.84 3.41
N ALA A 225 13.23 -1.75 3.64
CA ALA A 225 14.18 -0.97 2.87
C ALA A 225 15.07 -1.91 2.04
N PHE A 226 15.75 -1.32 1.07
CA PHE A 226 16.61 -1.98 0.13
C PHE A 226 17.86 -1.13 -0.09
N ASP A 227 19.04 -1.72 0.03
CA ASP A 227 20.26 -1.11 -0.47
C ASP A 227 20.27 -1.34 -1.98
N ALA A 228 20.11 -0.26 -2.74
CA ALA A 228 19.72 -0.38 -4.13
C ALA A 228 20.37 0.65 -5.06
N ILE A 229 20.51 0.24 -6.30
CA ILE A 229 20.63 1.11 -7.46
C ILE A 229 19.29 1.02 -8.20
N TRP A 230 18.70 2.17 -8.48
CA TRP A 230 17.45 2.32 -9.19
C TRP A 230 17.64 3.34 -10.32
N ALA A 231 17.17 3.00 -11.51
CA ALA A 231 17.14 3.91 -12.63
C ALA A 231 15.79 3.82 -13.34
N ASP A 232 15.20 4.96 -13.69
CA ASP A 232 14.05 4.99 -14.58
C ASP A 232 14.14 6.06 -15.66
N TYR A 233 13.55 5.76 -16.82
CA TYR A 233 13.44 6.65 -17.96
C TYR A 233 11.97 6.83 -18.34
N GLU A 234 11.48 8.05 -18.20
CA GLU A 234 10.10 8.44 -18.49
C GLU A 234 10.06 9.19 -19.83
N THR A 235 9.28 8.68 -20.79
CA THR A 235 9.10 9.31 -22.12
C THR A 235 7.67 9.13 -22.63
N GLY A 236 6.94 10.24 -22.76
CA GLY A 236 5.52 10.21 -23.13
C GLY A 236 4.71 9.34 -22.15
N PRO A 237 3.94 8.33 -22.60
CA PRO A 237 3.17 7.47 -21.71
C PRO A 237 3.99 6.33 -21.09
N TRP A 238 5.27 6.18 -21.44
CA TRP A 238 6.11 5.05 -21.03
C TRP A 238 7.03 5.41 -19.86
N ARG A 239 7.22 4.44 -18.96
CA ARG A 239 8.27 4.45 -17.95
C ARG A 239 8.99 3.11 -17.95
N TRP A 240 10.31 3.14 -18.05
CA TRP A 240 11.17 1.97 -18.01
C TRP A 240 12.00 2.04 -16.75
N ILE A 241 12.01 0.99 -15.96
CA ILE A 241 12.66 0.93 -14.65
C ILE A 241 13.63 -0.25 -14.65
N ALA A 242 14.83 -0.04 -14.12
CA ALA A 242 15.77 -1.10 -13.78
C ALA A 242 16.23 -0.91 -12.34
N TYR A 243 16.36 -2.03 -11.61
CA TYR A 243 16.79 -2.00 -10.22
C TYR A 243 17.68 -3.20 -9.90
N ALA A 244 18.70 -2.95 -9.10
CA ALA A 244 19.54 -3.96 -8.48
C ALA A 244 19.53 -3.74 -6.98
N THR A 245 19.07 -4.71 -6.21
CA THR A 245 18.82 -4.51 -4.78
C THR A 245 19.31 -5.66 -3.91
N GLN A 246 19.71 -5.29 -2.71
CA GLN A 246 19.85 -6.15 -1.55
C GLN A 246 18.82 -5.69 -0.52
N PRO A 247 17.74 -6.47 -0.29
CA PRO A 247 16.80 -6.17 0.78
C PRO A 247 17.53 -6.13 2.13
N VAL A 248 17.26 -5.09 2.91
CA VAL A 248 17.83 -4.93 4.25
C VAL A 248 17.27 -6.03 5.16
N GLN A 249 18.17 -6.70 5.87
CA GLN A 249 17.89 -7.72 6.87
C GLN A 249 18.04 -7.09 8.24
N TYR A 250 16.91 -6.93 8.93
CA TYR A 250 16.86 -6.28 10.23
C TYR A 250 17.41 -7.18 11.34
N ARG A 251 18.10 -6.55 12.27
CA ARG A 251 18.56 -7.14 13.52
C ARG A 251 18.10 -6.26 14.67
N ASP A 252 18.15 -6.80 15.88
CA ASP A 252 17.66 -6.12 17.07
C ASP A 252 18.59 -6.32 18.27
N ASN A 253 19.87 -6.59 17.99
CA ASN A 253 20.91 -6.87 18.96
C ASN A 253 21.55 -5.58 19.49
N SER A 254 21.71 -4.55 18.64
CA SER A 254 22.29 -3.25 18.99
C SER A 254 21.87 -2.15 18.01
N ASP A 255 22.12 -0.89 18.32
CA ASP A 255 21.94 0.21 17.37
C ASP A 255 22.85 0.05 16.14
N PHE A 256 22.36 0.45 14.95
CA PHE A 256 23.08 0.42 13.67
C PHE A 256 23.63 -0.96 13.28
N ASP A 257 22.86 -2.03 13.49
CA ASP A 257 23.27 -3.40 13.21
C ASP A 257 22.61 -4.03 11.96
N ASP A 258 21.75 -3.28 11.27
CA ASP A 258 21.10 -3.69 10.02
C ASP A 258 22.11 -4.02 8.91
N VAL A 259 21.87 -5.14 8.21
CA VAL A 259 22.77 -5.59 7.13
C VAL A 259 22.06 -5.80 5.81
N SER A 260 22.82 -5.65 4.74
CA SER A 260 22.47 -6.12 3.40
C SER A 260 23.62 -6.95 2.85
N ASN A 261 23.32 -8.06 2.18
CA ASN A 261 24.34 -8.98 1.69
C ASN A 261 23.86 -9.70 0.42
N ARG A 262 24.69 -10.59 -0.12
CA ARG A 262 24.36 -11.34 -1.35
C ARG A 262 23.49 -12.57 -1.10
N ASP A 263 23.26 -12.91 0.16
CA ASP A 263 22.42 -14.05 0.55
C ASP A 263 20.94 -13.73 0.35
N LEU A 264 20.57 -12.45 0.19
CA LEU A 264 19.24 -12.02 -0.19
C LEU A 264 19.34 -10.90 -1.24
N THR A 265 18.82 -11.14 -2.44
CA THR A 265 18.84 -10.16 -3.54
C THR A 265 17.52 -10.15 -4.29
N PHE A 266 17.13 -8.99 -4.82
CA PHE A 266 15.96 -8.84 -5.68
C PHE A 266 16.23 -7.80 -6.76
N SER A 267 16.45 -8.23 -7.99
CA SER A 267 16.88 -7.34 -9.08
C SER A 267 16.10 -7.61 -10.35
N GLY A 268 15.80 -6.59 -11.14
CA GLY A 268 14.92 -6.76 -12.28
C GLY A 268 14.74 -5.52 -13.14
N VAL A 269 13.83 -5.68 -14.09
CA VAL A 269 13.38 -4.61 -14.99
C VAL A 269 11.86 -4.58 -15.00
N ARG A 270 11.32 -3.37 -15.11
CA ARG A 270 9.88 -3.11 -15.13
C ARG A 270 9.56 -2.11 -16.22
N VAL A 271 8.44 -2.33 -16.90
CA VAL A 271 7.90 -1.40 -17.89
C VAL A 271 6.48 -1.01 -17.48
N GLU A 272 6.17 0.26 -17.63
CA GLU A 272 4.85 0.82 -17.38
C GLU A 272 4.42 1.62 -18.59
N ARG A 273 3.14 1.52 -18.94
CA ARG A 273 2.53 2.30 -20.00
C ARG A 273 1.19 2.82 -19.54
N LYS A 274 1.07 4.14 -19.51
CA LYS A 274 -0.20 4.82 -19.23
C LYS A 274 -1.14 4.81 -20.44
N ASN A 275 -2.43 4.91 -20.19
CA ASN A 275 -3.49 5.08 -21.20
C ASN A 275 -3.54 3.92 -22.24
N VAL A 276 -3.41 2.68 -21.78
CA VAL A 276 -3.68 1.47 -22.57
C VAL A 276 -5.18 1.20 -22.54
N GLY A 277 -5.91 1.83 -23.46
CA GLY A 277 -7.37 1.83 -23.40
C GLY A 277 -7.86 2.63 -22.18
N PRO A 278 -8.79 2.10 -21.36
CA PRO A 278 -9.29 2.81 -20.18
C PRO A 278 -8.42 2.65 -18.92
N GLY A 279 -7.18 2.17 -19.04
CA GLY A 279 -6.31 1.91 -17.90
C GLY A 279 -4.82 2.02 -18.19
N ASP A 280 -4.03 1.57 -17.23
CA ASP A 280 -2.57 1.55 -17.22
C ASP A 280 -2.09 0.11 -17.12
N LEU A 281 -1.02 -0.20 -17.86
CA LEU A 281 -0.41 -1.53 -17.91
C LEU A 281 0.99 -1.46 -17.32
N SER A 282 1.35 -2.43 -16.48
CA SER A 282 2.72 -2.65 -16.06
C SER A 282 3.09 -4.12 -16.13
N ALA A 283 4.37 -4.40 -16.32
CA ALA A 283 4.92 -5.75 -16.26
C ALA A 283 6.37 -5.69 -15.79
N TYR A 284 6.81 -6.72 -15.07
CA TYR A 284 8.19 -6.84 -14.67
C TYR A 284 8.71 -8.27 -14.69
N TYR A 285 10.02 -8.37 -14.87
CA TYR A 285 10.79 -9.56 -14.60
C TYR A 285 11.79 -9.25 -13.50
N SER A 286 11.85 -10.12 -12.50
CA SER A 286 12.82 -10.02 -11.42
C SER A 286 13.44 -11.36 -11.10
N ARG A 287 14.64 -11.30 -10.57
CA ARG A 287 15.32 -12.43 -9.98
C ARG A 287 15.44 -12.22 -8.48
N TYR A 288 14.88 -13.16 -7.74
CA TYR A 288 14.96 -13.26 -6.28
C TYR A 288 15.92 -14.39 -5.93
N ASN A 289 16.96 -14.08 -5.13
CA ASN A 289 17.83 -15.10 -4.57
C ASN A 289 17.75 -15.05 -3.04
N ARG A 290 17.69 -16.21 -2.41
CA ARG A 290 17.77 -16.35 -0.96
C ARG A 290 18.55 -17.60 -0.56
N SER A 291 19.63 -17.45 0.21
CA SER A 291 20.32 -18.60 0.79
C SER A 291 19.52 -19.20 1.94
N ASN A 292 19.64 -20.52 2.13
CA ASN A 292 18.99 -21.24 3.24
C ASN A 292 17.46 -21.05 3.30
N ALA A 293 16.81 -20.94 2.14
CA ALA A 293 15.36 -20.92 2.05
C ALA A 293 14.77 -22.20 2.65
N LYS A 294 13.61 -22.08 3.30
CA LYS A 294 12.87 -23.18 3.91
C LYS A 294 11.41 -23.08 3.52
N PHE A 295 10.90 -24.17 2.98
CA PHE A 295 9.49 -24.45 2.70
C PHE A 295 9.16 -25.81 3.31
N LEU A 296 7.87 -26.17 3.35
CA LEU A 296 7.47 -27.48 3.88
C LEU A 296 8.11 -28.65 3.11
N ASP A 297 8.18 -28.55 1.79
CA ASP A 297 8.71 -29.60 0.93
C ASP A 297 10.06 -29.26 0.27
N ALA A 298 10.69 -28.11 0.55
CA ALA A 298 11.98 -27.74 -0.05
C ALA A 298 12.88 -26.97 0.92
N SER A 299 14.20 -27.14 0.79
CA SER A 299 15.17 -26.31 1.50
C SER A 299 16.48 -26.17 0.73
N GLY A 300 17.23 -25.11 1.03
CA GLY A 300 18.52 -24.81 0.41
C GLY A 300 18.52 -23.44 -0.27
N ASP A 301 19.48 -23.22 -1.17
CA ASP A 301 19.55 -21.96 -1.92
C ASP A 301 18.36 -21.84 -2.88
N GLU A 302 17.70 -20.69 -2.81
CA GLU A 302 16.57 -20.32 -3.67
C GLU A 302 17.05 -19.39 -4.77
N HIS A 303 16.75 -19.77 -6.00
CA HIS A 303 16.90 -18.95 -7.20
C HIS A 303 15.56 -18.91 -7.90
N ARG A 304 14.88 -17.77 -7.84
CA ARG A 304 13.51 -17.61 -8.33
C ARG A 304 13.44 -16.52 -9.38
N ASP A 305 12.97 -16.90 -10.56
CA ASP A 305 12.57 -16.00 -11.62
C ASP A 305 11.09 -15.63 -11.41
N VAL A 306 10.80 -14.34 -11.41
CA VAL A 306 9.50 -13.76 -11.13
C VAL A 306 9.04 -13.00 -12.37
N PHE A 307 7.85 -13.33 -12.86
CA PHE A 307 7.21 -12.65 -13.98
C PHE A 307 5.88 -12.12 -13.49
N ASP A 308 5.66 -10.83 -13.65
CA ASP A 308 4.45 -10.17 -13.15
C ASP A 308 3.88 -9.24 -14.21
N ALA A 309 2.55 -9.17 -14.26
CA ALA A 309 1.82 -8.21 -15.08
C ALA A 309 0.59 -7.70 -14.32
N ARG A 310 0.34 -6.40 -14.45
CA ARG A 310 -0.80 -5.71 -13.86
C ARG A 310 -1.50 -4.82 -14.87
N TYR A 311 -2.82 -4.85 -14.85
CA TYR A 311 -3.67 -3.89 -15.55
C TYR A 311 -4.69 -3.29 -14.59
N ALA A 312 -4.68 -1.96 -14.46
CA ALA A 312 -5.59 -1.22 -13.61
C ALA A 312 -6.23 -0.08 -14.38
N GLY A 313 -7.48 0.25 -14.10
CA GLY A 313 -8.17 1.30 -14.84
C GLY A 313 -9.52 1.65 -14.25
N ASN A 314 -10.15 2.66 -14.85
CA ASN A 314 -11.45 3.12 -14.41
C ASN A 314 -12.27 3.67 -15.59
N VAL A 315 -13.55 3.31 -15.61
CA VAL A 315 -14.58 3.93 -16.45
C VAL A 315 -15.76 4.18 -15.55
N ALA A 316 -15.88 5.42 -15.07
CA ALA A 316 -16.86 5.78 -14.06
C ALA A 316 -18.26 5.26 -14.45
N PRO A 317 -18.97 4.59 -13.52
CA PRO A 317 -18.70 4.49 -12.08
C PRO A 317 -17.85 3.28 -11.64
N ILE A 318 -17.23 2.56 -12.58
CA ILE A 318 -16.50 1.31 -12.32
C ILE A 318 -14.99 1.57 -12.29
N ASP A 319 -14.30 0.89 -11.37
CA ASP A 319 -12.85 0.83 -11.28
C ASP A 319 -12.39 -0.62 -11.10
N TRP A 320 -11.18 -0.95 -11.54
CA TRP A 320 -10.61 -2.29 -11.41
C TRP A 320 -9.09 -2.28 -11.34
N ASP A 321 -8.56 -3.38 -10.80
CA ASP A 321 -7.15 -3.70 -10.72
C ASP A 321 -6.99 -5.21 -10.81
N VAL A 322 -6.14 -5.70 -11.70
CA VAL A 322 -5.82 -7.13 -11.83
C VAL A 322 -4.31 -7.28 -11.96
N GLU A 323 -3.70 -8.10 -11.13
CA GLU A 323 -2.26 -8.40 -11.10
C GLU A 323 -2.06 -9.92 -11.05
N ALA A 324 -1.15 -10.44 -11.84
CA ALA A 324 -0.82 -11.86 -11.87
C ALA A 324 0.69 -12.07 -11.89
N MET A 325 1.13 -13.03 -11.10
CA MET A 325 2.54 -13.40 -10.96
C MET A 325 2.74 -14.89 -11.25
N TYR A 326 3.78 -15.20 -12.01
CA TYR A 326 4.31 -16.54 -12.19
C TYR A 326 5.74 -16.62 -11.67
N GLN A 327 6.09 -17.75 -11.05
CA GLN A 327 7.40 -18.00 -10.46
C GLN A 327 7.98 -19.31 -10.96
N SER A 328 9.23 -19.27 -11.42
CA SER A 328 10.03 -20.44 -11.82
C SER A 328 11.42 -20.41 -11.17
N GLY A 329 12.25 -21.42 -11.42
CA GLY A 329 13.60 -21.54 -10.86
C GLY A 329 13.71 -22.75 -9.94
N HIS A 330 14.46 -22.64 -8.83
CA HIS A 330 14.73 -23.77 -7.94
C HIS A 330 14.85 -23.35 -6.47
N VAL A 331 14.57 -24.28 -5.56
CA VAL A 331 14.94 -24.22 -4.14
C VAL A 331 15.70 -25.51 -3.82
N GLY A 332 17.01 -25.40 -3.55
CA GLY A 332 17.88 -26.57 -3.44
C GLY A 332 17.81 -27.41 -4.72
N ASN A 333 17.41 -28.68 -4.59
CA ASN A 333 17.27 -29.61 -5.71
C ASN A 333 15.86 -29.66 -6.33
N LYS A 334 14.91 -28.83 -5.86
CA LYS A 334 13.52 -28.84 -6.33
C LYS A 334 13.23 -27.69 -7.27
N THR A 335 12.48 -27.96 -8.33
CA THR A 335 12.09 -26.95 -9.32
C THR A 335 10.88 -26.16 -8.84
N ILE A 336 10.89 -24.84 -8.99
CA ILE A 336 9.77 -23.96 -8.70
C ILE A 336 8.80 -23.94 -9.87
N GLY A 337 7.51 -24.03 -9.58
CA GLY A 337 6.49 -23.61 -10.53
C GLY A 337 5.22 -23.23 -9.81
N ALA A 338 5.12 -21.95 -9.45
CA ALA A 338 4.08 -21.39 -8.61
C ALA A 338 3.47 -20.13 -9.25
N TRP A 339 2.26 -19.75 -8.84
CA TRP A 339 1.56 -18.60 -9.39
C TRP A 339 0.65 -17.94 -8.36
N ALA A 340 0.32 -16.68 -8.60
CA ALA A 340 -0.71 -15.95 -7.90
C ALA A 340 -1.46 -15.00 -8.83
N VAL A 341 -2.70 -14.70 -8.49
CA VAL A 341 -3.52 -13.67 -9.14
C VAL A 341 -4.30 -12.92 -8.07
N GLY A 342 -4.29 -11.60 -8.15
CA GLY A 342 -5.09 -10.71 -7.31
C GLY A 342 -5.92 -9.78 -8.16
N SER A 343 -7.16 -9.56 -7.73
CA SER A 343 -8.07 -8.66 -8.44
C SER A 343 -8.96 -7.90 -7.48
N LEU A 344 -9.21 -6.64 -7.82
CA LEU A 344 -10.15 -5.74 -7.18
C LEU A 344 -11.04 -5.15 -8.26
N ALA A 345 -12.34 -5.06 -8.00
CA ALA A 345 -13.27 -4.31 -8.82
C ALA A 345 -14.25 -3.54 -7.92
N GLY A 346 -14.66 -2.36 -8.37
CA GLY A 346 -15.51 -1.45 -7.62
C GLY A 346 -16.59 -0.81 -8.46
N TYR A 347 -17.71 -0.50 -7.80
CA TYR A 347 -18.77 0.34 -8.34
C TYR A 347 -19.10 1.46 -7.34
N THR A 348 -18.94 2.71 -7.75
CA THR A 348 -19.14 3.88 -6.88
C THR A 348 -20.47 4.57 -7.15
N LEU A 349 -21.32 4.63 -6.13
CA LEU A 349 -22.62 5.32 -6.13
C LEU A 349 -22.43 6.80 -5.74
N ALA A 350 -21.79 7.57 -6.62
CA ALA A 350 -21.36 8.95 -6.33
C ALA A 350 -22.52 9.94 -6.04
N SER A 351 -23.74 9.63 -6.47
CA SER A 351 -24.92 10.48 -6.25
C SER A 351 -25.60 10.27 -4.89
N LEU A 352 -25.20 9.25 -4.13
CA LEU A 352 -25.77 8.96 -2.81
C LEU A 352 -24.96 9.63 -1.69
N PRO A 353 -25.59 9.94 -0.54
CA PRO A 353 -24.86 10.39 0.65
C PRO A 353 -23.75 9.41 1.00
N TRP A 354 -22.59 9.96 1.39
CA TRP A 354 -21.38 9.22 1.76
C TRP A 354 -20.73 8.42 0.62
N THR A 355 -21.15 8.64 -0.63
CA THR A 355 -20.57 8.05 -1.85
C THR A 355 -20.22 6.56 -1.71
N PRO A 356 -21.21 5.68 -1.43
CA PRO A 356 -20.93 4.27 -1.17
C PRO A 356 -20.22 3.62 -2.36
N ARG A 357 -19.15 2.86 -2.08
CA ARG A 357 -18.46 2.03 -3.07
C ARG A 357 -18.62 0.56 -2.70
N LEU A 358 -19.29 -0.18 -3.57
CA LEU A 358 -19.38 -1.64 -3.48
C LEU A 358 -18.16 -2.22 -4.19
N GLY A 359 -17.38 -3.04 -3.49
CA GLY A 359 -16.17 -3.65 -4.03
C GLY A 359 -16.20 -5.17 -3.90
N ILE A 360 -15.49 -5.84 -4.80
CA ILE A 360 -15.18 -7.26 -4.71
C ILE A 360 -13.68 -7.43 -4.91
N GLN A 361 -13.08 -8.22 -4.03
CA GLN A 361 -11.69 -8.64 -4.11
C GLN A 361 -11.65 -10.16 -4.31
N ILE A 362 -10.90 -10.63 -5.29
CA ILE A 362 -10.71 -12.07 -5.57
C ILE A 362 -9.22 -12.32 -5.74
N ASP A 363 -8.69 -13.24 -4.93
CA ASP A 363 -7.29 -13.59 -4.91
C ASP A 363 -7.12 -15.11 -4.93
N ALA A 364 -6.07 -15.58 -5.59
CA ALA A 364 -5.65 -16.96 -5.50
C ALA A 364 -4.13 -17.10 -5.62
N ALA A 365 -3.54 -18.03 -4.88
CA ALA A 365 -2.14 -18.38 -4.96
C ALA A 365 -1.95 -19.89 -4.81
N SER A 366 -1.03 -20.44 -5.59
CA SER A 366 -0.79 -21.89 -5.61
C SER A 366 -0.20 -22.40 -4.29
N GLY A 367 -0.62 -23.60 -3.91
CA GLY A 367 0.06 -24.43 -2.92
C GLY A 367 0.77 -25.59 -3.59
N ASP A 368 1.57 -26.32 -2.82
CA ASP A 368 2.20 -27.54 -3.28
C ASP A 368 1.21 -28.72 -3.28
N SER A 369 0.86 -29.21 -4.47
CA SER A 369 -0.19 -30.22 -4.61
C SER A 369 0.32 -31.66 -4.46
N HIS A 370 1.61 -31.89 -4.64
CA HIS A 370 2.23 -33.21 -4.61
C HIS A 370 3.58 -33.18 -3.87
N PRO A 371 3.60 -33.10 -2.53
CA PRO A 371 4.84 -33.10 -1.78
C PRO A 371 5.71 -34.31 -2.11
N GLY A 372 7.00 -34.07 -2.36
CA GLY A 372 8.00 -35.11 -2.67
C GLY A 372 8.18 -35.42 -4.16
N ASP A 373 7.50 -34.72 -5.07
CA ASP A 373 7.59 -34.95 -6.53
C ASP A 373 8.81 -34.28 -7.20
N GLY A 374 9.63 -33.55 -6.43
CA GLY A 374 10.78 -32.79 -6.93
C GLY A 374 10.44 -31.39 -7.44
N ARG A 375 9.21 -30.94 -7.26
CA ARG A 375 8.75 -29.59 -7.55
C ARG A 375 8.31 -28.90 -6.25
N ILE A 376 8.27 -27.57 -6.25
CA ILE A 376 7.57 -26.78 -5.24
C ILE A 376 6.51 -25.91 -5.92
N GLY A 377 5.25 -26.20 -5.60
CA GLY A 377 4.07 -25.43 -6.04
C GLY A 377 3.69 -24.28 -5.10
N THR A 378 4.22 -24.24 -3.87
CA THR A 378 3.93 -23.20 -2.88
C THR A 378 4.40 -21.83 -3.37
N PHE A 379 3.47 -20.89 -3.51
CA PHE A 379 3.76 -19.53 -3.93
C PHE A 379 4.48 -18.72 -2.83
N ASN A 380 5.55 -18.02 -3.21
CA ASN A 380 6.28 -17.12 -2.33
C ASN A 380 5.85 -15.67 -2.63
N PRO A 381 5.14 -14.96 -1.73
CA PRO A 381 4.66 -13.60 -1.98
C PRO A 381 5.76 -12.52 -1.95
N LEU A 382 7.02 -12.90 -1.76
CA LEU A 382 8.21 -12.03 -1.75
C LEU A 382 8.19 -11.02 -0.59
N PHE A 383 7.74 -9.79 -0.85
CA PHE A 383 7.69 -8.69 0.13
C PHE A 383 6.26 -8.17 0.25
N PRO A 384 5.27 -8.99 0.66
CA PRO A 384 3.86 -8.61 0.59
C PRO A 384 3.47 -7.55 1.61
N ASN A 385 2.50 -6.72 1.25
CA ASN A 385 1.85 -5.83 2.20
C ASN A 385 0.86 -6.59 3.09
N GLY A 386 1.07 -6.53 4.41
CA GLY A 386 0.13 -7.09 5.39
C GLY A 386 -1.28 -6.52 5.32
N TYR A 387 -1.41 -5.23 4.97
CA TYR A 387 -2.71 -4.56 4.89
C TYR A 387 -3.59 -5.03 3.73
N TYR A 388 -3.03 -5.73 2.74
CA TYR A 388 -3.75 -6.08 1.51
C TYR A 388 -5.03 -6.91 1.78
N PHE A 389 -5.00 -7.79 2.79
CA PHE A 389 -6.19 -8.52 3.24
C PHE A 389 -6.82 -7.84 4.46
N ALA A 390 -6.10 -7.79 5.57
CA ALA A 390 -6.43 -7.10 6.82
C ALA A 390 -5.18 -7.13 7.73
N LEU A 391 -5.04 -6.18 8.66
CA LEU A 391 -3.90 -6.12 9.58
C LEU A 391 -3.80 -7.32 10.52
N ALA A 392 -4.92 -8.00 10.79
CA ALA A 392 -5.02 -9.06 11.77
C ALA A 392 -4.07 -10.26 11.55
N GLY A 393 -3.44 -10.36 10.37
CA GLY A 393 -2.42 -11.37 10.10
C GLY A 393 -2.94 -12.79 9.86
N TYR A 394 -4.26 -13.00 9.92
CA TYR A 394 -4.90 -14.32 9.73
C TYR A 394 -4.86 -14.84 8.30
N THR A 395 -4.42 -14.04 7.33
CA THR A 395 -4.41 -14.40 5.90
C THR A 395 -3.02 -14.23 5.31
N GLY A 396 -2.44 -15.32 4.80
CA GLY A 396 -1.24 -15.31 3.98
C GLY A 396 -1.56 -15.44 2.50
N TYR A 397 -0.81 -14.74 1.64
CA TYR A 397 -0.95 -14.85 0.19
C TYR A 397 -0.19 -16.10 -0.34
N THR A 398 -0.44 -17.28 0.25
CA THR A 398 0.24 -18.55 -0.07
C THR A 398 -0.78 -19.69 0.08
N ASN A 399 -0.88 -20.58 -0.92
CA ASN A 399 -1.87 -21.66 -0.94
C ASN A 399 -3.28 -21.16 -0.58
N LEU A 400 -3.79 -20.18 -1.32
CA LEU A 400 -5.00 -19.42 -0.97
C LEU A 400 -5.96 -19.34 -2.15
N VAL A 401 -7.26 -19.34 -1.86
CA VAL A 401 -8.33 -18.79 -2.68
C VAL A 401 -9.17 -17.92 -1.76
N HIS A 402 -9.36 -16.66 -2.11
CA HIS A 402 -10.00 -15.66 -1.25
C HIS A 402 -10.98 -14.81 -2.04
N VAL A 403 -12.15 -14.57 -1.43
CA VAL A 403 -13.20 -13.72 -2.00
C VAL A 403 -13.68 -12.78 -0.91
N LYS A 404 -13.59 -11.47 -1.14
CA LYS A 404 -13.96 -10.45 -0.17
C LYS A 404 -14.83 -9.36 -0.79
N PRO A 405 -16.16 -9.47 -0.68
CA PRO A 405 -17.02 -8.30 -0.85
C PRO A 405 -16.70 -7.24 0.21
N THR A 406 -16.74 -5.98 -0.22
CA THR A 406 -16.48 -4.81 0.63
C THR A 406 -17.50 -3.70 0.36
N LEU A 407 -17.74 -2.89 1.39
CA LEU A 407 -18.46 -1.63 1.31
C LEU A 407 -17.56 -0.54 1.88
N ILE A 408 -17.29 0.49 1.10
CA ILE A 408 -16.60 1.69 1.56
C ILE A 408 -17.60 2.86 1.60
N LEU A 409 -17.60 3.60 2.70
CA LEU A 409 -18.40 4.80 2.91
C LEU A 409 -17.48 5.97 3.25
N LYS A 410 -17.82 7.17 2.78
CA LYS A 410 -17.11 8.42 3.10
C LYS A 410 -18.04 9.43 3.74
N PRO A 411 -18.35 9.31 5.06
CA PRO A 411 -19.26 10.24 5.73
C PRO A 411 -18.85 11.71 5.67
N SER A 412 -17.54 11.97 5.56
CA SER A 412 -16.98 13.29 5.29
C SER A 412 -15.68 13.15 4.48
N SER A 413 -15.09 14.27 4.04
CA SER A 413 -13.78 14.26 3.38
C SER A 413 -12.63 13.80 4.28
N LYS A 414 -12.85 13.68 5.60
CA LYS A 414 -11.84 13.27 6.58
C LYS A 414 -12.01 11.84 7.07
N LEU A 415 -13.16 11.20 6.84
CA LEU A 415 -13.49 9.90 7.41
C LEU A 415 -13.85 8.91 6.29
N THR A 416 -13.09 7.82 6.22
CA THR A 416 -13.38 6.66 5.38
C THR A 416 -13.73 5.49 6.30
N LEU A 417 -14.83 4.80 6.02
CA LEU A 417 -15.25 3.58 6.70
C LEU A 417 -15.23 2.42 5.71
N LEU A 418 -14.68 1.28 6.11
CA LEU A 418 -14.71 0.03 5.37
C LEU A 418 -15.39 -1.05 6.20
N ALA A 419 -16.27 -1.81 5.54
CA ALA A 419 -16.77 -3.09 6.03
C ALA A 419 -16.49 -4.16 4.97
N GLY A 420 -16.00 -5.33 5.37
CA GLY A 420 -15.71 -6.43 4.45
C GLY A 420 -15.92 -7.79 5.09
N VAL A 421 -16.22 -8.79 4.26
CA VAL A 421 -16.29 -10.20 4.67
C VAL A 421 -15.38 -11.00 3.77
N GLY A 422 -14.23 -11.46 4.26
CA GLY A 422 -13.28 -12.25 3.48
C GLY A 422 -13.48 -13.74 3.71
N LEU A 423 -13.92 -14.44 2.66
CA LEU A 423 -14.09 -15.89 2.62
C LEU A 423 -12.78 -16.53 2.16
N GLN A 424 -12.34 -17.60 2.82
CA GLN A 424 -11.03 -18.20 2.57
C GLN A 424 -11.07 -19.71 2.42
N TRP A 425 -10.42 -20.16 1.36
CA TRP A 425 -10.05 -21.53 1.13
C TRP A 425 -8.55 -21.61 0.86
N ARG A 426 -7.96 -22.77 1.05
CA ARG A 426 -6.66 -23.08 0.45
C ARG A 426 -6.81 -23.69 -0.93
N GLN A 427 -5.85 -23.43 -1.81
CA GLN A 427 -5.88 -23.89 -3.19
C GLN A 427 -5.74 -25.42 -3.29
N THR A 428 -4.95 -26.03 -2.41
CA THR A 428 -4.82 -27.48 -2.23
C THR A 428 -4.73 -27.84 -0.75
N THR A 429 -5.30 -28.98 -0.35
CA THR A 429 -5.18 -29.51 1.02
C THR A 429 -3.86 -30.22 1.27
N ALA A 430 -3.09 -30.56 0.23
CA ALA A 430 -1.77 -31.19 0.36
C ALA A 430 -0.74 -30.24 1.01
N ASP A 431 -0.96 -28.94 0.90
CA ASP A 431 -0.14 -27.88 1.51
C ASP A 431 -0.88 -27.24 2.70
N ALA A 432 -0.15 -26.50 3.53
CA ALA A 432 -0.67 -25.88 4.74
C ALA A 432 -1.59 -24.68 4.46
N VAL A 433 -2.35 -24.30 5.48
CA VAL A 433 -2.88 -22.93 5.60
C VAL A 433 -1.74 -22.01 6.06
N TYR A 434 -1.70 -20.79 5.53
CA TYR A 434 -0.67 -19.81 5.84
C TYR A 434 -1.28 -18.52 6.38
N GLY A 435 -0.70 -17.98 7.45
CA GLY A 435 -0.91 -16.60 7.91
C GLY A 435 0.04 -15.61 7.21
N GLN A 436 -0.01 -14.35 7.63
CA GLN A 436 0.88 -13.31 7.11
C GLN A 436 2.36 -13.68 7.27
N GLY A 437 3.20 -13.25 6.33
CA GLY A 437 4.62 -13.60 6.30
C GLY A 437 4.88 -15.07 5.93
N SER A 438 3.90 -15.74 5.33
CA SER A 438 3.93 -17.18 5.03
C SER A 438 4.16 -18.04 6.28
N ALA A 439 3.62 -17.61 7.42
CA ALA A 439 3.64 -18.40 8.65
C ALA A 439 2.73 -19.63 8.51
N VAL A 440 3.31 -20.82 8.60
CA VAL A 440 2.56 -22.09 8.51
C VAL A 440 1.63 -22.23 9.71
N VAL A 441 0.34 -22.48 9.47
CA VAL A 441 -0.60 -22.88 10.52
C VAL A 441 -0.35 -24.37 10.83
N PRO A 442 0.09 -24.72 12.05
CA PRO A 442 0.53 -26.08 12.36
C PRO A 442 -0.55 -27.15 12.14
N GLY A 443 -0.15 -28.34 11.72
CA GLY A 443 -1.02 -29.50 11.55
C GLY A 443 -1.98 -29.46 10.36
N THR A 444 -1.95 -28.40 9.54
CA THR A 444 -2.93 -28.24 8.44
C THR A 444 -2.52 -28.93 7.14
N ALA A 445 -1.22 -29.02 6.83
CA ALA A 445 -0.73 -29.62 5.57
C ALA A 445 -1.14 -31.10 5.46
N GLY A 446 -1.74 -31.49 4.33
CA GLY A 446 -2.19 -32.85 4.05
C GLY A 446 -3.48 -33.29 4.76
N HIS A 447 -4.08 -32.42 5.59
CA HIS A 447 -5.21 -32.78 6.45
C HIS A 447 -6.42 -31.88 6.21
N GLY A 448 -7.63 -32.41 6.39
CA GLY A 448 -8.87 -31.62 6.39
C GLY A 448 -9.37 -31.23 4.99
N SER A 449 -10.14 -30.15 4.92
CA SER A 449 -10.82 -29.65 3.71
C SER A 449 -10.24 -28.34 3.20
N PRO A 450 -10.57 -27.91 1.97
CA PRO A 450 -10.13 -26.62 1.45
C PRO A 450 -10.64 -25.41 2.24
N TRP A 451 -11.81 -25.48 2.89
CA TRP A 451 -12.40 -24.34 3.60
C TRP A 451 -11.64 -24.01 4.89
N THR A 452 -11.03 -22.83 4.93
CA THR A 452 -10.27 -22.31 6.08
C THR A 452 -11.20 -21.55 7.04
N GLY A 453 -12.14 -20.78 6.51
CA GLY A 453 -13.05 -19.96 7.31
C GLY A 453 -13.38 -18.64 6.65
N PHE A 454 -13.91 -17.71 7.43
CA PHE A 454 -14.12 -16.35 6.97
C PHE A 454 -13.81 -15.34 8.07
N TYR A 455 -13.48 -14.11 7.67
CA TYR A 455 -13.37 -12.99 8.59
C TYR A 455 -14.33 -11.87 8.24
N THR A 456 -14.78 -11.15 9.27
CA THR A 456 -15.44 -9.86 9.14
C THR A 456 -14.46 -8.76 9.53
N GLN A 457 -14.30 -7.74 8.69
CA GLN A 457 -13.41 -6.60 8.93
C GLN A 457 -14.24 -5.32 8.99
N LEU A 458 -13.98 -4.51 10.02
CA LEU A 458 -14.44 -3.13 10.11
C LEU A 458 -13.22 -2.23 10.26
N ARG A 459 -13.13 -1.17 9.47
CA ARG A 459 -12.04 -0.21 9.55
C ARG A 459 -12.56 1.23 9.42
N ALA A 460 -11.95 2.12 10.19
CA ALA A 460 -12.14 3.57 10.09
C ALA A 460 -10.79 4.26 9.94
N ASP A 461 -10.64 5.07 8.90
CA ASP A 461 -9.48 5.94 8.68
C ASP A 461 -9.92 7.40 8.81
N TYR A 462 -9.26 8.16 9.69
CA TYR A 462 -9.64 9.52 10.04
C TYR A 462 -8.48 10.53 9.94
N ALA A 463 -8.58 11.47 9.01
CA ALA A 463 -7.68 12.61 8.88
C ALA A 463 -8.04 13.70 9.91
N VAL A 464 -7.55 13.53 11.15
CA VAL A 464 -7.82 14.45 12.28
C VAL A 464 -7.40 15.87 11.91
N THR A 465 -6.14 16.03 11.49
CA THR A 465 -5.56 17.27 10.98
C THR A 465 -4.71 16.99 9.74
N ALA A 466 -4.07 18.02 9.15
CA ALA A 466 -3.13 17.82 8.06
C ALA A 466 -1.85 17.05 8.46
N ASN A 467 -1.55 16.99 9.76
CA ASN A 467 -0.34 16.39 10.32
C ASN A 467 -0.64 15.18 11.22
N LEU A 468 -1.91 14.86 11.47
CA LEU A 468 -2.31 13.77 12.35
C LEU A 468 -3.43 12.94 11.70
N ALA A 469 -3.15 11.65 11.53
CA ALA A 469 -4.11 10.65 11.10
C ALA A 469 -4.36 9.65 12.24
N ALA A 470 -5.57 9.09 12.27
CA ALA A 470 -5.94 8.01 13.16
C ALA A 470 -6.57 6.87 12.35
N ALA A 471 -6.35 5.63 12.76
CA ALA A 471 -7.02 4.47 12.20
C ALA A 471 -7.49 3.51 13.31
N LEU A 472 -8.62 2.85 13.09
CA LEU A 472 -9.13 1.77 13.94
C LEU A 472 -9.55 0.62 13.02
N GLU A 473 -9.06 -0.58 13.29
CA GLU A 473 -9.47 -1.80 12.60
C GLU A 473 -9.87 -2.86 13.62
N ALA A 474 -10.98 -3.55 13.36
CA ALA A 474 -11.43 -4.71 14.11
C ALA A 474 -11.71 -5.86 13.14
N VAL A 475 -11.22 -7.06 13.47
CA VAL A 475 -11.39 -8.26 12.65
C VAL A 475 -11.82 -9.43 13.53
N HIS A 476 -12.90 -10.09 13.16
CA HIS A 476 -13.30 -11.37 13.73
C HIS A 476 -13.15 -12.47 12.69
N PHE A 477 -12.37 -13.50 12.97
CA PHE A 477 -12.18 -14.67 12.13
C PHE A 477 -12.91 -15.88 12.71
N GLN A 478 -13.83 -16.45 11.94
CA GLN A 478 -14.51 -17.68 12.26
C GLN A 478 -13.86 -18.86 11.51
N VAL A 479 -13.20 -19.73 12.27
CA VAL A 479 -12.49 -20.89 11.69
C VAL A 479 -13.44 -21.96 11.18
N GLY A 480 -13.09 -22.53 10.03
CA GLY A 480 -13.76 -23.67 9.43
C GLY A 480 -13.56 -24.96 10.23
N PRO A 481 -14.36 -26.00 9.95
CA PRO A 481 -14.34 -27.26 10.72
C PRO A 481 -12.95 -27.90 10.78
N SER A 482 -12.21 -27.90 9.67
CA SER A 482 -10.91 -28.58 9.60
C SER A 482 -9.84 -27.97 10.50
N LEU A 483 -9.87 -26.66 10.76
CA LEU A 483 -8.99 -26.05 11.75
C LEU A 483 -9.49 -26.32 13.17
N ARG A 484 -10.81 -26.29 13.37
CA ARG A 484 -11.44 -26.57 14.66
C ARG A 484 -11.14 -28.00 15.15
N ASP A 485 -11.13 -28.96 14.24
CA ASP A 485 -10.78 -30.36 14.52
C ASP A 485 -9.32 -30.53 14.98
N LEU A 486 -8.44 -29.59 14.61
CA LEU A 486 -7.05 -29.52 15.08
C LEU A 486 -6.92 -28.79 16.43
N GLY A 487 -8.02 -28.31 17.01
CA GLY A 487 -8.05 -27.53 18.25
C GLY A 487 -8.01 -26.01 18.05
N ALA A 488 -8.12 -25.51 16.82
CA ALA A 488 -8.15 -24.08 16.57
C ALA A 488 -9.41 -23.42 17.14
N ARG A 489 -9.30 -22.14 17.50
CA ARG A 489 -10.42 -21.30 17.93
C ARG A 489 -10.64 -20.14 16.96
N ASN A 490 -11.81 -19.51 17.05
CA ASN A 490 -12.03 -18.23 16.39
C ASN A 490 -11.03 -17.20 16.94
N ALA A 491 -10.75 -16.17 16.15
CA ALA A 491 -9.71 -15.20 16.46
C ALA A 491 -10.21 -13.78 16.26
N ASP A 492 -9.90 -12.89 17.19
CA ASP A 492 -10.28 -11.50 17.22
C ASP A 492 -9.02 -10.62 17.21
N TYR A 493 -9.05 -9.56 16.42
CA TYR A 493 -7.99 -8.56 16.34
C TYR A 493 -8.56 -7.16 16.44
N VAL A 494 -7.88 -6.30 17.20
CA VAL A 494 -8.12 -4.86 17.21
C VAL A 494 -6.81 -4.13 17.05
N GLY A 495 -6.74 -3.24 16.07
CA GLY A 495 -5.61 -2.33 15.84
C GLY A 495 -6.07 -0.88 15.93
N ALA A 496 -5.44 -0.08 16.77
CA ALA A 496 -5.70 1.35 16.88
C ALA A 496 -4.40 2.13 16.68
N GLU A 497 -4.36 2.98 15.65
CA GLU A 497 -3.16 3.71 15.21
C GLU A 497 -3.36 5.22 15.30
N LEU A 498 -2.32 5.92 15.75
CA LEU A 498 -2.14 7.36 15.58
C LEU A 498 -0.83 7.58 14.83
N LYS A 499 -0.89 8.38 13.76
CA LYS A 499 0.28 8.73 12.95
C LYS A 499 0.39 10.24 12.83
N PHE A 500 1.42 10.78 13.45
CA PHE A 500 1.81 12.18 13.31
C PHE A 500 2.93 12.29 12.28
N GLY A 501 2.83 13.27 11.37
CA GLY A 501 3.86 13.59 10.40
C GLY A 501 4.06 15.09 10.31
N TRP A 502 5.30 15.54 10.35
CA TRP A 502 5.67 16.94 10.27
C TRP A 502 6.72 17.20 9.20
#